data_AF-A0A7Y2UVZ0-F1
#
_entry.id   AF-A0A7Y2UVZ0-F1
#
_cell.length_a   1.000
_cell.length_b   1.000
_cell.length_c   1.000
_cell.angle_alpha   90.00
_cell.angle_beta   90.00
_cell.angle_gamma   90.00
#
_symmetry.space_group_name_H-M   'P 1'
#
loop_
_entity.id
_entity.type
_entity.pdbx_description
1 polymer ?
#
loop_
_entity_poly.entity_id
_entity_poly.type
_entity_poly.pdbx_seq_one_letter_code
_entity_poly.pdbx_strand_id
1 'polypeptide(L)'
;MIEVKKDKNDRYSFVVTAKGGNSILQSVPFPSKKELTATLKQLPPLVSKPSVFERKTSHNGKFHFTLKDQSGSVIGNSKDYSSEAGMENGITNFRNRISGLDQSQLP
;
A
#
# COMPACT_ATOMS: atom_id res chain seq x y z
N MET A 1 10.60 2.13 3.28
CA MET A 1 10.58 0.94 4.15
C MET A 1 9.16 0.38 4.25
N ILE A 2 8.96 -0.78 4.89
CA ILE A 2 7.61 -1.20 5.32
C ILE A 2 7.62 -1.12 6.85
N GLU A 3 6.70 -0.32 7.39
CA GLU A 3 6.50 -0.17 8.83
C GLU A 3 5.20 -0.85 9.23
N VAL A 4 5.20 -1.55 10.35
CA VAL A 4 3.98 -2.15 10.92
C VAL A 4 3.58 -1.34 12.13
N LYS A 5 2.33 -0.91 12.17
CA LYS A 5 1.74 -0.12 13.25
C LYS A 5 0.62 -0.91 13.89
N LYS A 6 0.48 -0.77 15.21
CA LYS A 6 -0.61 -1.32 16.00
C LYS A 6 -1.37 -0.14 16.63
N ASP A 7 -2.69 -0.11 16.50
CA ASP A 7 -3.52 0.92 17.13
C ASP A 7 -3.97 0.49 18.55
N LYS A 8 -4.66 1.40 19.25
CA LYS A 8 -5.18 1.17 20.61
C LYS A 8 -6.28 0.10 20.69
N ASN A 9 -6.81 -0.34 19.55
CA ASN A 9 -7.87 -1.35 19.45
C ASN A 9 -7.31 -2.69 18.97
N ASP A 10 -6.00 -2.92 19.16
CA ASP A 10 -5.29 -4.12 18.72
C ASP A 10 -5.35 -4.40 17.21
N ARG A 11 -5.63 -3.39 16.39
CA ARG A 11 -5.60 -3.53 14.93
C ARG A 11 -4.22 -3.20 14.37
N TYR A 12 -3.87 -3.86 13.27
CA TYR A 12 -2.56 -3.77 12.66
C TYR A 12 -2.66 -3.09 11.29
N SER A 13 -1.69 -2.28 10.92
CA SER A 13 -1.59 -1.71 9.56
C SER A 13 -0.14 -1.69 9.13
N PHE A 14 0.10 -1.76 7.82
CA PHE A 14 1.43 -1.49 7.28
C PHE A 14 1.46 -0.17 6.52
N VAL A 15 2.59 0.50 6.57
CA VAL A 15 2.87 1.72 5.80
C VAL A 15 4.08 1.47 4.93
N VAL A 16 3.95 1.73 3.63
CA VAL A 16 5.06 1.68 2.69
C VAL A 16 5.56 3.09 2.46
N THR A 17 6.83 3.34 2.78
CA THR A 17 7.50 4.63 2.62
C THR A 17 8.59 4.58 1.55
N ALA A 18 8.80 5.70 0.86
CA ALA A 18 9.95 5.93 0.00
C ALA A 18 11.26 6.00 0.82
N LYS A 19 12.42 5.96 0.15
CA LYS A 19 13.73 6.08 0.82
C LYS A 19 13.89 7.38 1.63
N GLY A 20 13.21 8.45 1.24
CA GLY A 20 13.19 9.73 1.95
C GLY A 20 12.11 9.88 3.03
N GLY A 21 11.50 8.77 3.51
CA GLY A 21 10.50 8.80 4.59
C GLY A 21 9.08 9.18 4.17
N ASN A 22 8.88 9.70 2.96
CA ASN A 22 7.55 10.00 2.44
C ASN A 22 6.70 8.73 2.28
N SER A 23 5.55 8.69 2.95
CA SER A 23 4.57 7.60 2.84
C SER A 23 3.97 7.54 1.44
N ILE A 24 4.00 6.35 0.84
CA ILE A 24 3.45 6.04 -0.47
C ILE A 24 2.03 5.46 -0.33
N LEU A 25 1.88 4.46 0.55
CA LEU A 25 0.61 3.76 0.78
C LEU A 25 0.49 3.31 2.24
N GLN A 26 -0.72 3.42 2.78
CA GLN A 26 -1.09 2.86 4.08
C GLN A 26 -2.20 1.82 3.88
N SER A 27 -2.06 0.67 4.53
CA SER A 27 -3.08 -0.37 4.49
C SER A 27 -4.32 0.01 5.30
N VAL A 28 -5.43 -0.68 5.03
CA VAL A 28 -6.54 -0.75 5.97
C VAL A 28 -6.10 -1.43 7.27
N PRO A 29 -6.81 -1.21 8.40
CA PRO A 29 -6.53 -1.93 9.63
C PRO A 29 -6.97 -3.40 9.52
N PHE A 30 -6.05 -4.31 9.82
CA PHE A 30 -6.28 -5.74 9.97
C PHE A 30 -6.59 -6.06 11.44
N PRO A 31 -7.48 -7.02 11.72
CA PRO A 31 -7.81 -7.42 13.08
C PRO A 31 -6.68 -8.21 13.75
N SER A 32 -5.69 -8.73 13.00
CA SER A 32 -4.58 -9.49 13.56
C SER A 32 -3.27 -9.28 12.81
N LYS A 33 -2.15 -9.46 13.53
CA LYS A 33 -0.80 -9.47 12.95
C LYS A 33 -0.65 -10.58 11.91
N LYS A 34 -1.28 -11.74 12.16
CA LYS A 34 -1.27 -12.91 11.26
C LYS A 34 -1.87 -12.57 9.89
N GLU A 35 -3.02 -11.90 9.86
CA GLU A 35 -3.66 -11.48 8.61
C GLU A 35 -2.83 -10.45 7.86
N LEU A 36 -2.29 -9.45 8.57
CA LEU A 36 -1.37 -8.49 7.98
C LEU A 36 -0.17 -9.19 7.32
N THR A 37 0.47 -10.12 8.02
CA THR A 37 1.63 -10.86 7.51
C THR A 37 1.26 -11.73 6.31
N ALA A 38 0.07 -12.37 6.33
CA ALA A 38 -0.43 -13.13 5.19
C ALA A 38 -0.63 -12.22 3.95
N THR A 39 -1.20 -11.03 4.13
CA THR A 39 -1.33 -10.03 3.06
C THR A 39 0.04 -9.61 2.53
N LEU A 40 1.00 -9.25 3.41
CA LEU A 40 2.36 -8.85 2.99
C LEU A 40 3.08 -9.93 2.16
N LYS A 41 2.91 -11.21 2.49
CA LYS A 41 3.48 -12.33 1.73
C LYS A 41 2.89 -12.45 0.32
N GLN A 42 1.62 -12.11 0.14
CA GLN A 42 0.92 -12.18 -1.15
C GLN A 42 1.08 -10.90 -1.98
N LEU A 43 1.58 -9.80 -1.40
CA LEU A 43 1.71 -8.53 -2.12
C LEU A 43 2.61 -8.61 -3.37
N PRO A 44 3.81 -9.25 -3.35
CA PRO A 44 4.69 -9.23 -4.52
C PRO A 44 4.06 -9.77 -5.82
N PRO A 45 3.42 -10.95 -5.85
CA PRO A 45 2.74 -11.39 -7.06
C PRO A 45 1.50 -10.54 -7.36
N LEU A 46 0.82 -9.98 -6.36
CA LEU A 46 -0.38 -9.14 -6.57
C LEU A 46 -0.03 -7.84 -7.31
N VAL A 47 0.98 -7.11 -6.84
CA VAL A 47 1.35 -5.78 -7.38
C VAL A 47 2.02 -5.84 -8.75
N SER A 48 2.32 -7.04 -9.25
CA SER A 48 2.75 -7.23 -10.63
C SER A 48 1.63 -6.94 -11.63
N LYS A 49 0.35 -7.04 -11.21
CA LYS A 49 -0.84 -6.83 -12.03
C LYS A 49 -1.25 -5.34 -12.02
N PRO A 50 -1.22 -4.61 -13.14
CA PRO A 50 -1.60 -3.20 -13.14
C PRO A 50 -3.06 -2.94 -12.72
N SER A 51 -3.95 -3.91 -12.95
CA SER A 51 -5.38 -3.81 -12.65
C SER A 51 -5.73 -3.74 -11.15
N VAL A 52 -4.80 -4.07 -10.26
CA VAL A 52 -5.03 -3.97 -8.81
C VAL A 52 -4.91 -2.53 -8.29
N PHE A 53 -4.44 -1.60 -9.13
CA PHE A 53 -4.31 -0.18 -8.82
C PHE A 53 -5.47 0.60 -9.43
N GLU A 54 -6.41 0.99 -8.58
CA GLU A 54 -7.50 1.90 -8.94
C GLU A 54 -7.02 3.34 -8.76
N ARG A 55 -7.07 4.13 -9.84
CA ARG A 55 -6.69 5.56 -9.84
C ARG A 55 -7.93 6.40 -9.61
N LYS A 56 -7.82 7.42 -8.78
CA LYS A 56 -8.93 8.28 -8.38
C LYS A 56 -8.50 9.74 -8.31
N THR A 57 -9.48 10.60 -8.53
CA THR A 57 -9.38 12.03 -8.28
C THR A 57 -10.37 12.39 -7.17
N SER A 58 -9.85 12.92 -6.07
CA SER A 58 -10.62 13.45 -4.96
C SER A 58 -11.41 14.69 -5.39
N HIS A 59 -12.51 15.01 -4.70
CA HIS A 59 -13.35 16.18 -5.00
C HIS A 59 -12.58 17.53 -4.99
N ASN A 60 -11.46 17.60 -4.29
CA ASN A 60 -10.55 18.75 -4.25
C ASN A 60 -9.49 18.76 -5.37
N GLY A 61 -9.65 17.91 -6.40
CA GLY A 61 -8.75 17.81 -7.54
C GLY A 61 -7.42 17.12 -7.25
N LYS A 62 -7.27 16.43 -6.11
CA LYS A 62 -6.06 15.66 -5.79
C LYS A 62 -6.14 14.25 -6.35
N PHE A 63 -5.00 13.71 -6.76
CA PHE A 63 -4.90 12.37 -7.35
C PHE A 63 -4.46 11.37 -6.29
N HIS A 64 -5.05 10.19 -6.25
CA HIS A 64 -4.62 9.12 -5.35
C HIS A 64 -4.94 7.76 -5.96
N PHE A 65 -4.30 6.70 -5.46
CA PHE A 65 -4.58 5.35 -5.88
C PHE A 65 -4.99 4.46 -4.69
N THR A 66 -5.88 3.51 -4.97
CA THR A 66 -6.29 2.45 -4.06
C THR A 66 -5.72 1.12 -4.57
N LEU A 67 -5.06 0.37 -3.69
CA LEU A 67 -4.66 -1.01 -3.95
C LEU A 67 -5.81 -1.94 -3.54
N LYS A 68 -6.24 -2.79 -4.46
CA LYS A 68 -7.26 -3.82 -4.24
C LYS A 68 -6.69 -5.23 -4.39
N ASP A 69 -7.35 -6.22 -3.81
CA ASP A 69 -7.10 -7.61 -4.13
C ASP A 69 -7.88 -8.05 -5.39
N GLN A 70 -7.79 -9.34 -5.74
CA GLN A 70 -8.47 -9.89 -6.92
C GLN A 70 -10.00 -9.93 -6.77
N SER A 71 -10.52 -9.88 -5.55
CA SER A 71 -11.95 -9.81 -5.25
C SER A 71 -12.49 -8.36 -5.28
N GLY A 72 -11.60 -7.38 -5.41
CA GLY A 72 -11.94 -5.95 -5.35
C GLY A 72 -11.91 -5.36 -3.94
N SER A 73 -11.54 -6.16 -2.92
CA SER A 73 -11.43 -5.68 -1.54
C SER A 73 -10.23 -4.76 -1.38
N VAL A 74 -10.40 -3.66 -0.65
CA VAL A 74 -9.35 -2.64 -0.48
C VAL A 74 -8.28 -3.14 0.49
N ILE A 75 -7.03 -3.16 0.03
CA ILE A 75 -5.86 -3.45 0.87
C ILE A 75 -5.30 -2.16 1.47
N GLY A 76 -5.29 -1.07 0.71
CA GLY A 76 -4.75 0.20 1.18
C GLY A 76 -4.90 1.34 0.20
N ASN A 77 -4.65 2.55 0.69
CA ASN A 77 -4.78 3.79 -0.07
C ASN A 77 -3.48 4.58 -0.04
N SER A 78 -3.18 5.26 -1.14
CA SER A 78 -2.10 6.23 -1.17
C SER A 78 -2.49 7.52 -0.46
N LYS A 79 -1.50 8.37 -0.22
CA LYS A 79 -1.76 9.79 0.03
C LYS A 79 -2.27 10.49 -1.23
N ASP A 80 -2.81 11.69 -1.04
CA ASP A 80 -3.12 12.62 -2.13
C ASP A 80 -1.83 13.15 -2.77
N TYR A 81 -1.83 13.19 -4.09
CA TYR A 81 -0.82 13.78 -4.95
C TYR A 81 -1.37 15.05 -5.60
N SER A 82 -0.48 16.00 -5.88
CA SER A 82 -0.83 17.25 -6.56
C SER A 82 -1.01 17.09 -8.07
N SER A 83 -0.52 15.99 -8.65
CA SER A 83 -0.61 15.71 -10.09
C SER A 83 -0.77 14.22 -10.36
N GLU A 84 -1.36 13.89 -11.51
CA GLU A 84 -1.50 12.53 -12.02
C GLU A 84 -0.13 11.85 -12.19
N ALA A 85 0.84 12.55 -12.77
CA ALA A 85 2.21 12.05 -12.90
C ALA A 85 2.85 11.72 -11.53
N GLY A 86 2.56 12.52 -10.51
CA GLY A 86 3.00 12.25 -9.13
C GLY A 86 2.41 10.93 -8.59
N MET A 87 1.13 10.69 -8.87
CA MET A 87 0.44 9.44 -8.50
C MET A 87 1.03 8.23 -9.24
N GLU A 88 1.28 8.30 -10.55
CA GLU A 88 1.89 7.20 -11.31
C GLU A 88 3.31 6.86 -10.82
N ASN A 89 4.09 7.89 -10.47
CA ASN A 89 5.39 7.70 -9.81
C ASN A 89 5.23 7.03 -8.44
N GLY A 90 4.18 7.39 -7.69
CA GLY A 90 3.80 6.72 -6.45
C GLY A 90 3.53 5.22 -6.64
N ILE A 91 2.75 4.86 -7.66
CA ILE A 91 2.44 3.46 -8.01
C ILE A 91 3.74 2.72 -8.37
N THR A 92 4.60 3.32 -9.20
CA THR A 92 5.88 2.73 -9.62
C THR A 92 6.80 2.48 -8.42
N ASN A 93 6.95 3.47 -7.54
CA ASN A 93 7.74 3.36 -6.32
C ASN A 93 7.18 2.30 -5.37
N PHE A 94 5.86 2.21 -5.24
CA PHE A 94 5.20 1.19 -4.45
C PHE A 94 5.53 -0.22 -4.98
N ARG A 95 5.33 -0.45 -6.29
CA ARG A 95 5.62 -1.73 -6.94
C ARG A 95 7.08 -2.13 -6.73
N ASN A 96 8.02 -1.24 -7.03
CA ASN A 96 9.45 -1.51 -6.84
C ASN A 96 9.79 -1.87 -5.40
N ARG A 97 9.17 -1.18 -4.43
CA ARG A 97 9.40 -1.44 -3.01
C ARG A 97 8.87 -2.81 -2.57
N ILE A 98 7.71 -3.20 -3.06
CA ILE A 98 7.10 -4.50 -2.75
C ILE A 98 7.81 -5.64 -3.47
N SER A 99 8.22 -5.47 -4.73
CA SER A 99 8.97 -6.49 -5.47
C SER A 99 10.35 -6.78 -4.87
N GLY A 100 10.97 -5.80 -4.21
CA GLY A 100 12.22 -5.97 -3.45
C GLY A 100 12.02 -6.26 -1.96
N LEU A 101 10.84 -6.70 -1.53
CA LEU A 101 10.55 -7.00 -0.13
C LEU A 101 11.21 -8.34 0.26
N ASP A 102 12.10 -8.30 1.25
CA ASP A 102 12.61 -9.52 1.89
C ASP A 102 11.51 -10.13 2.77
N GLN A 103 10.95 -11.25 2.33
CA GLN A 103 9.86 -11.93 3.03
C GLN A 103 10.31 -12.62 4.32
N SER A 104 11.61 -12.86 4.51
CA SER A 104 12.14 -13.48 5.73
C SER A 104 12.07 -12.55 6.94
N GLN A 105 12.00 -11.23 6.70
CA GLN A 105 11.96 -10.18 7.71
C GLN A 105 10.54 -9.68 8.01
N LEU A 106 9.52 -10.39 7.53
CA LEU A 106 8.14 -10.03 7.79
C LEU A 106 7.77 -10.30 9.25
N PRO A 107 6.93 -9.46 9.84
CA PRO A 107 6.62 -9.47 11.27
C PRO A 107 5.83 -10.72 11.70
#